data_AF-A0A7X8MCI8-F1
#
_entry.id   AF-A0A7X8MCI8-F1
#
_cell.length_a   1.000
_cell.length_b   1.000
_cell.length_c   1.000
_cell.angle_alpha   90.00
_cell.angle_beta   90.00
_cell.angle_gamma   90.00
#
_symmetry.space_group_name_H-M   'P 1'
#
loop_
_entity.id
_entity.type
_entity.pdbx_description
1 polymer ?
#
loop_
_entity_poly.entity_id
_entity_poly.type
_entity_poly.pdbx_seq_one_letter_code
_entity_poly.pdbx_strand_id
1 'polypeptide(L)'
;MKMTFCTPGLPGNRLFFFSLLAFLFSALAQFRGRHQPPSIPDRSLSICDFGALGDGHTLCTAAIQQAIAFCAGAGGGRVVIPSGVWLTGPIRLESRVELYLESGSLLLFSSDHSLYPIIRAPTEGWLVASPLYGYGLEDVAVTSCGILDGAGESWRPVKKFEATSRQWKELLSSSGVVDEKGDRWRPSREAMEGEVRLQNLYKSKPKKQHTAEDYVAARDYLRPHMISFIDCIVYHGHGGFVVSSNTDGAGYWEKSAASPSDIWRSLMHHDEAWFSTPEAAAVAENLLLYQCAVGGWPKNIDMARPLTAAEKAGLVLPPSDTLATIDNGATWTQLAFLARVITGRPDSRFVESFNRGLDYLFAAQYDNGGWPQFFPLHPGYFSHITYNDDAMIGVLTLLQDIAEKKAGFGFVDATRRARAAAAVEGGVRCILATQLREGEKRTAWCAQYDEKSLQPAAARSYELVSLSGDESVGIVRFLMSLRDPSPEIIVAVQSAVEWLERVKIKGIRVDYVADASQPGGFDKVVVSDSNAPPMWARFYLIGSNRPFFSDRDGKIYYDLAEISAERRNKYAWLGYWPQELLEIEYPAWLKREEVRLRSFGVKRRP
;
A
#
# COMPACT_ATOMS: atom_id res chain seq x y z
N MET A 1 61.83 -19.53 2.49
CA MET A 1 62.09 -20.80 3.21
C MET A 1 63.49 -20.75 3.82
N LYS A 2 63.62 -20.44 5.14
CA LYS A 2 64.78 -20.69 6.07
C LYS A 2 64.69 -19.82 7.34
N MET A 3 65.25 -20.35 8.45
CA MET A 3 65.41 -19.77 9.81
C MET A 3 66.26 -18.48 9.87
N THR A 4 66.13 -17.66 10.94
CA THR A 4 67.09 -17.50 12.07
C THR A 4 66.61 -16.41 13.08
N PHE A 5 67.03 -16.57 14.35
CA PHE A 5 66.69 -15.89 15.61
C PHE A 5 67.13 -14.40 15.76
N CYS A 6 66.41 -13.65 16.62
CA CYS A 6 66.96 -13.02 17.85
C CYS A 6 65.89 -12.23 18.66
N THR A 7 65.83 -12.49 19.97
CA THR A 7 65.32 -11.62 21.06
C THR A 7 66.52 -11.28 21.97
N PRO A 8 66.55 -10.21 22.81
CA PRO A 8 65.72 -10.02 24.02
C PRO A 8 65.34 -8.53 24.28
N GLY A 9 64.53 -8.09 25.24
CA GLY A 9 63.89 -8.72 26.41
C GLY A 9 62.91 -7.73 27.09
N LEU A 10 62.17 -8.25 28.07
CA LEU A 10 61.29 -7.57 29.04
C LEU A 10 62.03 -7.44 30.39
N PRO A 11 61.68 -6.56 31.36
CA PRO A 11 60.38 -6.52 32.10
C PRO A 11 59.91 -5.08 32.42
N GLY A 12 58.75 -4.78 33.01
CA GLY A 12 57.76 -5.55 33.74
C GLY A 12 56.54 -4.69 34.09
N ASN A 13 55.50 -5.39 34.55
CA ASN A 13 54.16 -4.98 34.95
C ASN A 13 53.97 -3.56 35.53
N ARG A 14 52.93 -2.87 35.04
CA ARG A 14 51.79 -2.40 35.87
C ARG A 14 50.53 -2.23 35.02
N LEU A 15 49.52 -3.00 35.42
CA LEU A 15 48.17 -3.06 34.88
C LEU A 15 47.37 -1.76 35.13
N PHE A 16 46.31 -1.65 34.34
CA PHE A 16 45.14 -0.78 34.42
C PHE A 16 45.28 0.63 33.82
N PHE A 17 44.29 0.93 32.98
CA PHE A 17 44.03 2.13 32.17
C PHE A 17 44.49 2.06 30.71
N PHE A 18 43.50 2.25 29.83
CA PHE A 18 43.56 2.35 28.36
C PHE A 18 43.54 1.04 27.55
N SER A 19 42.39 0.36 27.57
CA SER A 19 41.89 -0.34 26.36
C SER A 19 40.36 -0.45 26.37
N LEU A 20 39.67 0.69 26.39
CA LEU A 20 38.22 0.73 26.16
C LEU A 20 37.79 1.80 25.13
N LEU A 21 38.74 2.44 24.43
CA LEU A 21 38.44 3.51 23.48
C LEU A 21 38.77 3.21 22.01
N ALA A 22 39.46 2.09 21.70
CA ALA A 22 39.82 1.75 20.32
C ALA A 22 38.95 0.62 19.72
N PHE A 23 38.17 -0.11 20.53
CA PHE A 23 37.25 -1.15 20.03
C PHE A 23 35.82 -0.65 19.78
N LEU A 24 35.50 0.58 20.19
CA LEU A 24 34.19 1.20 20.00
C LEU A 24 34.04 1.92 18.64
N PHE A 25 35.10 2.03 17.82
CA PHE A 25 35.01 2.68 16.50
C PHE A 25 35.03 1.72 15.30
N SER A 26 35.42 0.45 15.47
CA SER A 26 35.40 -0.53 14.37
C SER A 26 34.25 -1.55 14.44
N ALA A 27 33.54 -1.65 15.57
CA ALA A 27 32.34 -2.50 15.71
C ALA A 27 31.02 -1.73 15.45
N LEU A 28 31.06 -0.41 15.28
CA LEU A 28 29.90 0.44 14.96
C LEU A 28 29.74 0.74 13.45
N ALA A 29 30.54 0.08 12.60
CA ALA A 29 30.50 0.26 11.15
C ALA A 29 29.82 -0.90 10.37
N GLN A 30 29.45 -2.01 11.03
CA GLN A 30 28.97 -3.22 10.34
C GLN A 30 27.48 -3.57 10.52
N PHE A 31 26.69 -2.67 11.12
CA PHE A 31 25.22 -2.72 11.07
C PHE A 31 24.64 -1.36 10.66
N ARG A 32 25.24 -0.73 9.66
CA ARG A 32 24.62 0.36 8.89
C ARG A 32 24.12 -0.20 7.56
N GLY A 33 23.10 -1.04 7.60
CA GLY A 33 22.23 -1.27 6.43
C GLY A 33 21.39 -0.02 6.18
N ARG A 34 22.04 1.08 5.76
CA ARG A 34 21.35 2.20 5.13
C ARG A 34 20.78 1.65 3.82
N HIS A 35 19.47 1.67 3.64
CA HIS A 35 18.85 1.60 2.32
C HIS A 35 19.36 2.79 1.49
N GLN A 36 20.50 2.63 0.82
CA GLN A 36 21.00 3.59 -0.16
C GLN A 36 20.43 3.18 -1.52
N PRO A 37 19.63 4.02 -2.20
CA PRO A 37 19.01 3.66 -3.48
C PRO A 37 20.02 2.99 -4.42
N PRO A 38 19.56 2.02 -5.24
CA PRO A 38 20.46 1.16 -5.98
C PRO A 38 21.34 2.01 -6.88
N SER A 39 22.62 1.69 -6.93
CA SER A 39 23.56 2.39 -7.80
C SER A 39 23.45 1.87 -9.24
N ILE A 40 22.33 2.17 -9.89
CA ILE A 40 22.04 1.83 -11.30
C ILE A 40 22.42 3.02 -12.19
N PRO A 41 23.29 2.83 -13.19
CA PRO A 41 23.63 3.90 -14.14
C PRO A 41 22.41 4.41 -14.92
N ASP A 42 22.37 5.72 -15.14
CA ASP A 42 21.32 6.40 -15.93
C ASP A 42 21.53 6.17 -17.44
N ARG A 43 21.18 4.96 -17.88
CA ARG A 43 21.11 4.55 -19.28
C ARG A 43 19.94 3.62 -19.46
N SER A 44 19.26 3.73 -20.59
CA SER A 44 18.07 2.94 -20.89
C SER A 44 18.21 2.24 -22.23
N LEU A 45 17.66 1.04 -22.34
CA LEU A 45 17.53 0.29 -23.57
C LEU A 45 16.17 -0.42 -23.61
N SER A 46 15.55 -0.48 -24.78
CA SER A 46 14.24 -1.09 -24.95
C SER A 46 14.36 -2.55 -25.32
N ILE A 47 13.46 -3.39 -24.82
CA ILE A 47 13.37 -4.80 -25.26
C ILE A 47 13.08 -4.93 -26.77
N CYS A 48 12.51 -3.89 -27.40
CA CYS A 48 12.28 -3.84 -28.85
C CYS A 48 13.60 -3.87 -29.65
N ASP A 49 14.68 -3.30 -29.09
CA ASP A 49 16.01 -3.28 -29.72
C ASP A 49 16.60 -4.70 -29.82
N PHE A 50 16.04 -5.65 -29.06
CA PHE A 50 16.42 -7.06 -29.00
C PHE A 50 15.39 -7.98 -29.68
N GLY A 51 14.44 -7.39 -30.45
CA GLY A 51 13.46 -8.13 -31.24
C GLY A 51 12.21 -8.56 -30.49
N ALA A 52 11.90 -7.98 -29.33
CA ALA A 52 10.62 -8.20 -28.66
C ALA A 52 9.47 -7.58 -29.48
N LEU A 53 8.31 -8.25 -29.53
CA LEU A 53 7.10 -7.78 -30.20
C LEU A 53 5.94 -7.70 -29.19
N GLY A 54 5.37 -6.52 -29.03
CA GLY A 54 4.31 -6.23 -28.05
C GLY A 54 2.90 -6.62 -28.51
N ASP A 55 2.76 -7.76 -29.19
CA ASP A 55 1.51 -8.24 -29.81
C ASP A 55 0.68 -9.18 -28.91
N GLY A 56 1.18 -9.52 -27.72
CA GLY A 56 0.55 -10.44 -26.76
C GLY A 56 0.60 -11.92 -27.14
N HIS A 57 1.28 -12.30 -28.22
CA HIS A 57 1.35 -13.66 -28.72
C HIS A 57 2.79 -14.15 -28.98
N THR A 58 3.69 -13.24 -29.32
CA THR A 58 5.11 -13.53 -29.52
C THR A 58 5.81 -13.70 -28.17
N LEU A 59 6.43 -14.85 -27.95
CA LEU A 59 7.17 -15.14 -26.73
C LEU A 59 8.48 -14.31 -26.66
N CYS A 60 8.46 -13.26 -25.86
CA CYS A 60 9.53 -12.26 -25.75
C CYS A 60 10.66 -12.65 -24.78
N THR A 61 10.60 -13.82 -24.13
CA THR A 61 11.57 -14.25 -23.10
C THR A 61 13.02 -14.09 -23.54
N ALA A 62 13.34 -14.53 -24.77
CA ALA A 62 14.71 -14.49 -25.28
C ALA A 62 15.19 -13.05 -25.53
N ALA A 63 14.32 -12.17 -26.02
CA ALA A 63 14.64 -10.76 -26.25
C ALA A 63 14.83 -10.01 -24.91
N ILE A 64 13.95 -10.25 -23.94
CA ILE A 64 14.04 -9.65 -22.60
C ILE A 64 15.34 -10.09 -21.89
N GLN A 65 15.66 -11.39 -21.92
CA GLN A 65 16.90 -11.90 -21.31
C GLN A 65 18.16 -11.38 -22.02
N GLN A 66 18.14 -11.21 -23.35
CA GLN A 66 19.24 -10.59 -24.08
C GLN A 66 19.42 -9.11 -23.71
N ALA A 67 18.32 -8.37 -23.57
CA ALA A 67 18.35 -6.98 -23.13
C ALA A 67 18.95 -6.84 -21.72
N ILE A 68 18.54 -7.70 -20.78
CA ILE A 68 19.10 -7.76 -19.42
C ILE A 68 20.60 -8.08 -19.44
N ALA A 69 21.01 -9.13 -20.15
CA ALA A 69 22.40 -9.54 -20.22
C ALA A 69 23.29 -8.47 -20.88
N PHE A 70 22.80 -7.81 -21.93
CA PHE A 70 23.50 -6.69 -22.56
C PHE A 70 23.62 -5.50 -21.60
N CYS A 71 22.53 -5.15 -20.90
CA CYS A 71 22.50 -4.07 -19.92
C CYS A 71 23.52 -4.31 -18.79
N ALA A 72 23.51 -5.52 -18.22
CA ALA A 72 24.43 -5.93 -17.18
C ALA A 72 25.89 -5.96 -17.66
N GLY A 73 26.15 -6.53 -18.85
CA GLY A 73 27.47 -6.58 -19.47
C GLY A 73 28.06 -5.20 -19.78
N ALA A 74 27.21 -4.20 -20.02
CA ALA A 74 27.63 -2.80 -20.16
C ALA A 74 27.92 -2.13 -18.80
N GLY A 75 27.65 -2.79 -17.68
CA GLY A 75 27.84 -2.29 -16.31
C GLY A 75 26.54 -1.86 -15.59
N GLY A 76 25.37 -2.29 -16.09
CA GLY A 76 24.07 -2.07 -15.46
C GLY A 76 23.33 -0.82 -15.93
N GLY A 77 22.01 -0.78 -15.87
CA GLY A 77 21.16 0.29 -16.39
C GLY A 77 19.70 -0.13 -16.39
N ARG A 78 18.84 0.60 -17.11
CA ARG A 78 17.41 0.33 -17.24
C ARG A 78 17.09 -0.46 -18.50
N VAL A 79 16.40 -1.58 -18.32
CA VAL A 79 15.75 -2.35 -19.37
C VAL A 79 14.28 -1.94 -19.39
N VAL A 80 13.85 -1.29 -20.47
CA VAL A 80 12.51 -0.74 -20.63
C VAL A 80 11.61 -1.75 -21.34
N ILE A 81 10.45 -2.03 -20.75
CA ILE A 81 9.30 -2.69 -21.36
C ILE A 81 8.31 -1.60 -21.75
N PRO A 82 8.22 -1.25 -23.05
CA PRO A 82 7.34 -0.17 -23.50
C PRO A 82 5.86 -0.49 -23.35
N SER A 83 4.98 0.49 -23.59
CA SER A 83 3.53 0.23 -23.72
C SER A 83 3.25 -0.88 -24.75
N GLY A 84 2.37 -1.83 -24.42
CA GLY A 84 2.10 -3.01 -25.24
C GLY A 84 1.81 -4.26 -24.41
N VAL A 85 1.45 -5.38 -25.06
CA VAL A 85 1.24 -6.67 -24.40
C VAL A 85 2.41 -7.59 -24.70
N TRP A 86 3.13 -8.03 -23.67
CA TRP A 86 4.40 -8.75 -23.81
C TRP A 86 4.27 -10.13 -23.20
N LEU A 87 4.08 -11.15 -24.04
CA LEU A 87 4.05 -12.54 -23.59
C LEU A 87 5.48 -12.99 -23.25
N THR A 88 5.71 -13.54 -22.06
CA THR A 88 7.04 -14.00 -21.63
C THR A 88 6.96 -15.27 -20.78
N GLY A 89 8.04 -16.04 -20.79
CA GLY A 89 8.33 -17.03 -19.75
C GLY A 89 9.04 -16.36 -18.57
N PRO A 90 9.68 -17.13 -17.68
CA PRO A 90 10.36 -16.58 -16.51
C PRO A 90 11.55 -15.68 -16.90
N ILE A 91 11.67 -14.55 -16.20
CA ILE A 91 12.71 -13.55 -16.37
C ILE A 91 13.67 -13.62 -15.17
N ARG A 92 14.96 -13.75 -15.46
CA ARG A 92 16.01 -13.70 -14.43
C ARG A 92 16.72 -12.36 -14.50
N LEU A 93 16.67 -11.59 -13.42
CA LEU A 93 17.43 -10.34 -13.33
C LEU A 93 18.92 -10.57 -13.07
N GLU A 94 19.70 -9.52 -13.32
CA GLU A 94 21.13 -9.44 -13.04
C GLU A 94 21.43 -8.19 -12.20
N SER A 95 22.61 -8.16 -11.57
CA SER A 95 23.04 -7.03 -10.74
C SER A 95 23.11 -5.72 -11.54
N ARG A 96 22.82 -4.59 -10.90
CA ARG A 96 22.82 -3.24 -11.48
C ARG A 96 21.79 -3.04 -12.59
N VAL A 97 20.76 -3.88 -12.68
CA VAL A 97 19.69 -3.77 -13.68
C VAL A 97 18.39 -3.29 -13.04
N GLU A 98 17.76 -2.29 -13.66
CA GLU A 98 16.37 -1.91 -13.43
C GLU A 98 15.50 -2.52 -14.54
N LEU A 99 14.52 -3.34 -14.19
CA LEU A 99 13.44 -3.71 -15.11
C LEU A 99 12.31 -2.70 -14.94
N TYR A 100 12.13 -1.83 -15.94
CA TYR A 100 11.14 -0.76 -15.91
C TYR A 100 9.99 -1.04 -16.88
N LEU A 101 8.76 -1.03 -16.38
CA LEU A 101 7.55 -1.16 -17.16
C LEU A 101 6.90 0.20 -17.37
N GLU A 102 6.79 0.63 -18.62
CA GLU A 102 6.08 1.87 -18.98
C GLU A 102 4.58 1.77 -18.72
N SER A 103 3.91 2.91 -18.59
CA SER A 103 2.45 2.98 -18.53
C SER A 103 1.83 2.33 -19.78
N GLY A 104 0.77 1.55 -19.61
CA GLY A 104 0.12 0.82 -20.70
C GLY A 104 0.85 -0.46 -21.12
N SER A 105 1.92 -0.86 -20.43
CA SER A 105 2.53 -2.18 -20.60
C SER A 105 1.79 -3.25 -19.79
N LEU A 106 1.55 -4.41 -20.40
CA LEU A 106 1.12 -5.64 -19.76
C LEU A 106 2.20 -6.70 -20.01
N LEU A 107 2.97 -7.02 -18.98
CA LEU A 107 3.90 -8.13 -18.99
C LEU A 107 3.14 -9.40 -18.59
N LEU A 108 2.74 -10.18 -19.59
CA LEU A 108 1.95 -11.39 -19.42
C LEU A 108 2.87 -12.60 -19.35
N PHE A 109 2.96 -13.22 -18.18
CA PHE A 109 3.67 -14.48 -18.02
C PHE A 109 2.84 -15.64 -18.57
N SER A 110 3.51 -16.56 -19.28
CA SER A 110 2.85 -17.64 -19.99
C SER A 110 2.22 -18.66 -19.05
N SER A 111 1.01 -19.12 -19.37
CA SER A 111 0.38 -20.28 -18.71
C SER A 111 0.99 -21.62 -19.13
N ASP A 112 1.97 -21.64 -20.05
CA ASP A 112 2.71 -22.86 -20.41
C ASP A 112 3.76 -23.18 -19.34
N HIS A 113 3.40 -24.10 -18.45
CA HIS A 113 4.25 -24.53 -17.34
C HIS A 113 5.59 -25.12 -17.81
N SER A 114 5.69 -25.63 -19.04
CA SER A 114 6.94 -26.19 -19.57
C SER A 114 8.04 -25.14 -19.75
N LEU A 115 7.68 -23.86 -19.85
CA LEU A 115 8.61 -22.73 -19.92
C LEU A 115 9.30 -22.42 -18.59
N TYR A 116 8.84 -23.00 -17.49
CA TYR A 116 9.34 -22.75 -16.13
C TYR A 116 10.25 -23.91 -15.68
N PRO A 117 11.59 -23.76 -15.81
CA PRO A 117 12.52 -24.83 -15.49
C PRO A 117 12.59 -25.07 -13.98
N ILE A 118 12.97 -26.29 -13.61
CA ILE A 118 13.39 -26.59 -12.24
C ILE A 118 14.78 -26.01 -12.04
N ILE A 119 14.90 -25.08 -11.11
CA ILE A 119 16.15 -24.39 -10.75
C ILE A 119 16.52 -24.66 -9.30
N ARG A 120 17.78 -24.46 -8.97
CA ARG A 120 18.28 -24.59 -7.60
C ARG A 120 18.45 -23.22 -6.97
N ALA A 121 17.65 -22.92 -5.96
CA ALA A 121 17.78 -21.75 -5.12
C ALA A 121 18.80 -22.00 -3.97
N PRO A 122 19.52 -20.95 -3.51
CA PRO A 122 20.55 -21.09 -2.47
C PRO A 122 20.03 -21.69 -1.15
N THR A 123 18.85 -21.27 -0.69
CA THR A 123 18.27 -21.63 0.62
C THR A 123 17.05 -22.55 0.53
N GLU A 124 16.36 -22.57 -0.61
CA GLU A 124 15.09 -23.31 -0.79
C GLU A 124 15.26 -24.68 -1.50
N GLY A 125 16.44 -24.96 -2.05
CA GLY A 125 16.69 -26.21 -2.78
C GLY A 125 16.16 -26.16 -4.21
N TRP A 126 15.55 -27.26 -4.69
CA TRP A 126 15.05 -27.35 -6.06
C TRP A 126 13.59 -26.86 -6.13
N LEU A 127 13.32 -25.89 -7.00
CA LEU A 127 12.01 -25.26 -7.17
C LEU A 127 11.74 -24.93 -8.64
N VAL A 128 10.49 -24.60 -8.95
CA VAL A 128 10.10 -24.08 -10.27
C VAL A 128 10.49 -22.61 -10.36
N ALA A 129 11.20 -22.21 -11.41
CA ALA A 129 11.58 -20.81 -11.59
C ALA A 129 10.37 -19.88 -11.45
N SER A 130 10.50 -18.80 -10.68
CA SER A 130 9.46 -17.78 -10.59
C SER A 130 9.34 -16.98 -11.89
N PRO A 131 8.15 -16.46 -12.24
CA PRO A 131 7.96 -15.48 -13.31
C PRO A 131 9.03 -14.39 -13.31
N LEU A 132 9.34 -13.82 -12.15
CA LEU A 132 10.47 -12.89 -12.00
C LEU A 132 11.39 -13.33 -10.86
N TYR A 133 12.69 -13.49 -11.11
CA TYR A 133 13.61 -13.99 -10.08
C TYR A 133 15.05 -13.52 -10.21
N GLY A 134 15.82 -13.71 -9.14
CA GLY A 134 17.25 -13.43 -9.09
C GLY A 134 17.87 -13.82 -7.75
N TYR A 135 19.12 -14.28 -7.75
CA TYR A 135 19.79 -14.75 -6.53
C TYR A 135 21.17 -14.10 -6.38
N GLY A 136 21.49 -13.61 -5.19
CA GLY A 136 22.80 -13.01 -4.90
C GLY A 136 23.09 -11.73 -5.68
N LEU A 137 22.07 -10.94 -6.01
CA LEU A 137 22.19 -9.76 -6.88
C LEU A 137 22.35 -8.47 -6.06
N GLU A 138 23.10 -7.51 -6.60
CA GLU A 138 23.30 -6.19 -6.00
C GLU A 138 22.73 -5.09 -6.91
N ASP A 139 22.22 -4.01 -6.33
CA ASP A 139 21.70 -2.85 -7.06
C ASP A 139 20.62 -3.22 -8.10
N VAL A 140 19.61 -3.99 -7.69
CA VAL A 140 18.51 -4.40 -8.60
C VAL A 140 17.27 -3.55 -8.33
N ALA A 141 16.57 -3.16 -9.39
CA ALA A 141 15.29 -2.49 -9.28
C ALA A 141 14.24 -3.12 -10.19
N VAL A 142 13.00 -3.15 -9.71
CA VAL A 142 11.83 -3.39 -10.55
C VAL A 142 10.89 -2.23 -10.30
N THR A 143 10.56 -1.50 -11.35
CA THR A 143 9.77 -0.28 -11.30
C THR A 143 8.69 -0.37 -12.38
N SER A 144 7.49 0.12 -12.10
CA SER A 144 6.36 -0.09 -13.01
C SER A 144 5.35 1.04 -12.94
N CYS A 145 4.81 1.37 -14.11
CA CYS A 145 3.50 2.00 -14.29
C CYS A 145 2.55 1.09 -15.10
N GLY A 146 2.95 -0.16 -15.36
CA GLY A 146 2.19 -1.19 -16.07
C GLY A 146 1.79 -2.38 -15.18
N ILE A 147 1.34 -3.47 -15.79
CA ILE A 147 0.80 -4.66 -15.12
C ILE A 147 1.77 -5.85 -15.29
N LEU A 148 2.00 -6.59 -14.21
CA LEU A 148 2.67 -7.89 -14.25
C LEU A 148 1.62 -8.97 -13.96
N ASP A 149 1.27 -9.76 -14.97
CA ASP A 149 0.29 -10.84 -14.84
C ASP A 149 1.00 -12.19 -14.82
N GLY A 150 0.93 -12.88 -13.68
CA GLY A 150 1.61 -14.15 -13.45
C GLY A 150 0.95 -15.38 -14.05
N ALA A 151 -0.24 -15.24 -14.66
CA ALA A 151 -1.09 -16.36 -15.08
C ALA A 151 -1.35 -17.39 -13.95
N GLY A 152 -1.51 -16.91 -12.72
CA GLY A 152 -1.58 -17.75 -11.52
C GLY A 152 -2.74 -18.75 -11.52
N GLU A 153 -3.80 -18.47 -12.28
CA GLU A 153 -4.96 -19.35 -12.47
C GLU A 153 -4.61 -20.67 -13.15
N SER A 154 -3.57 -20.72 -13.99
CA SER A 154 -3.15 -21.99 -14.62
C SER A 154 -2.46 -22.93 -13.64
N TRP A 155 -1.90 -22.40 -12.55
CA TRP A 155 -1.14 -23.16 -11.55
C TRP A 155 -1.96 -23.60 -10.34
N ARG A 156 -3.09 -22.93 -10.08
CA ARG A 156 -3.78 -23.02 -8.78
C ARG A 156 -4.79 -24.18 -8.75
N PRO A 157 -4.75 -25.07 -7.74
CA PRO A 157 -5.86 -25.98 -7.48
C PRO A 157 -7.07 -25.20 -6.97
N VAL A 158 -8.27 -25.54 -7.43
CA VAL A 158 -9.52 -24.86 -7.08
C VAL A 158 -10.43 -25.84 -6.34
N LYS A 159 -10.88 -25.47 -5.14
CA LYS A 159 -11.88 -26.28 -4.44
C LYS A 159 -13.27 -25.94 -4.98
N LYS A 160 -14.14 -26.93 -5.10
CA LYS A 160 -15.48 -26.80 -5.66
C LYS A 160 -16.31 -25.69 -5.02
N PHE A 161 -16.17 -25.48 -3.72
CA PHE A 161 -16.90 -24.42 -3.00
C PHE A 161 -16.29 -23.02 -3.23
N GLU A 162 -15.05 -22.92 -3.70
CA GLU A 162 -14.39 -21.64 -4.05
C GLU A 162 -14.80 -21.15 -5.45
N ALA A 163 -15.45 -22.00 -6.25
CA ALA A 163 -15.93 -21.70 -7.59
C ALA A 163 -17.47 -21.61 -7.63
N THR A 164 -18.01 -20.63 -8.35
CA THR A 164 -19.45 -20.63 -8.69
C THR A 164 -19.81 -21.87 -9.52
N SER A 165 -21.08 -22.27 -9.57
CA SER A 165 -21.50 -23.42 -10.39
C SER A 165 -21.09 -23.29 -11.86
N ARG A 166 -21.03 -22.06 -12.38
CA ARG A 166 -20.53 -21.75 -13.72
C ARG A 166 -19.02 -21.97 -13.82
N GLN A 167 -18.23 -21.37 -12.94
CA GLN A 167 -16.76 -21.53 -12.93
C GLN A 167 -16.35 -22.98 -12.70
N TRP A 168 -17.05 -23.71 -11.82
CA TRP A 168 -16.79 -25.13 -11.61
C TRP A 168 -17.08 -25.94 -12.87
N LYS A 169 -18.18 -25.65 -13.57
CA LYS A 169 -18.48 -26.30 -14.85
C LYS A 169 -17.42 -25.98 -15.92
N GLU A 170 -16.92 -24.75 -15.94
CA GLU A 170 -15.83 -24.32 -16.83
C GLU A 170 -14.52 -25.07 -16.50
N LEU A 171 -14.16 -25.24 -15.22
CA LEU A 171 -13.02 -26.06 -14.79
C LEU A 171 -13.19 -27.54 -15.11
N LEU A 172 -14.39 -28.10 -14.96
CA LEU A 172 -14.68 -29.47 -15.38
C LEU A 172 -14.58 -29.67 -16.90
N SER A 173 -14.72 -28.59 -17.68
CA SER A 173 -14.55 -28.60 -19.13
C SER A 173 -13.14 -28.26 -19.60
N SER A 174 -12.23 -27.88 -18.69
CA SER A 174 -10.83 -27.59 -18.99
C SER A 174 -9.96 -28.84 -18.85
N SER A 175 -8.65 -28.71 -19.09
CA SER A 175 -7.69 -29.82 -19.12
C SER A 175 -7.29 -30.38 -17.74
N GLY A 176 -7.83 -29.85 -16.65
CA GLY A 176 -7.48 -30.29 -15.29
C GLY A 176 -8.16 -31.57 -14.84
N VAL A 177 -7.84 -31.99 -13.62
CA VAL A 177 -8.31 -33.25 -13.00
C VAL A 177 -8.99 -32.97 -11.67
N VAL A 178 -10.02 -33.75 -11.34
CA VAL A 178 -10.71 -33.66 -10.06
C VAL A 178 -10.29 -34.83 -9.18
N ASP A 179 -10.12 -34.58 -7.89
CA ASP A 179 -9.83 -35.63 -6.92
C ASP A 179 -10.97 -36.65 -6.76
N GLU A 180 -10.66 -37.76 -6.11
CA GLU A 180 -11.61 -38.87 -5.91
C GLU A 180 -12.90 -38.44 -5.20
N LYS A 181 -12.82 -37.41 -4.36
CA LYS A 181 -13.96 -36.86 -3.62
C LYS A 181 -14.84 -35.95 -4.49
N GLY A 182 -14.37 -35.54 -5.66
CA GLY A 182 -15.11 -34.64 -6.54
C GLY A 182 -15.17 -33.20 -6.04
N ASP A 183 -14.33 -32.83 -5.06
CA ASP A 183 -14.41 -31.56 -4.34
C ASP A 183 -13.22 -30.62 -4.60
N ARG A 184 -12.19 -31.10 -5.30
CA ARG A 184 -11.04 -30.29 -5.68
C ARG A 184 -10.58 -30.57 -7.10
N TRP A 185 -10.58 -29.52 -7.91
CA TRP A 185 -9.99 -29.50 -9.22
C TRP A 185 -8.50 -29.10 -9.11
N ARG A 186 -7.66 -29.70 -9.93
CA ARG A 186 -6.23 -29.40 -10.05
C ARG A 186 -5.90 -29.18 -11.52
N PRO A 187 -4.96 -28.29 -11.84
CA PRO A 187 -4.68 -27.91 -13.22
C PRO A 187 -4.10 -29.03 -14.08
N SER A 188 -3.48 -30.03 -13.46
CA SER A 188 -2.94 -31.19 -14.15
C SER A 188 -2.85 -32.41 -13.24
N ARG A 189 -2.61 -33.57 -13.87
CA ARG A 189 -2.30 -34.81 -13.15
C ARG A 189 -1.01 -34.70 -12.34
N GLU A 190 -0.04 -33.93 -12.83
CA GLU A 190 1.21 -33.67 -12.10
C GLU A 190 0.96 -32.87 -10.82
N ALA A 191 0.06 -31.88 -10.87
CA ALA A 191 -0.38 -31.16 -9.67
C ALA A 191 -1.10 -32.05 -8.67
N MET A 192 -1.77 -33.13 -9.12
CA MET A 192 -2.46 -34.09 -8.26
C MET A 192 -1.52 -35.07 -7.59
N GLU A 193 -0.59 -35.63 -8.37
CA GLU A 193 0.28 -36.71 -7.93
C GLU A 193 1.62 -36.22 -7.34
N GLY A 194 1.92 -34.92 -7.48
CA GLY A 194 3.22 -34.35 -7.14
C GLY A 194 3.64 -34.53 -5.68
N GLU A 195 2.71 -34.44 -4.72
CA GLU A 195 3.03 -34.68 -3.30
C GLU A 195 3.58 -36.10 -3.09
N VAL A 196 2.89 -37.10 -3.62
CA VAL A 196 3.29 -38.52 -3.51
C VAL A 196 4.60 -38.75 -4.25
N ARG A 197 4.78 -38.14 -5.43
CA ARG A 197 6.03 -38.21 -6.20
C ARG A 197 7.22 -37.66 -5.41
N LEU A 198 7.08 -36.50 -4.77
CA LEU A 198 8.12 -35.90 -3.94
C LEU A 198 8.42 -36.75 -2.70
N GLN A 199 7.38 -37.27 -2.02
CA GLN A 199 7.58 -38.16 -0.88
C GLN A 199 8.36 -39.43 -1.27
N ASN A 200 8.08 -40.00 -2.43
CA ASN A 200 8.80 -41.17 -2.95
C ASN A 200 10.25 -40.83 -3.31
N LEU A 201 10.49 -39.67 -3.95
CA LEU A 201 11.84 -39.17 -4.23
C LEU A 201 12.65 -39.01 -2.94
N TYR A 202 12.06 -38.40 -1.91
CA TYR A 202 12.74 -38.13 -0.64
C TYR A 202 13.09 -39.41 0.13
N LYS A 203 12.39 -40.51 -0.13
CA LYS A 203 12.68 -41.84 0.42
C LYS A 203 13.69 -42.62 -0.44
N SER A 204 13.74 -42.38 -1.75
CA SER A 204 14.54 -43.19 -2.67
C SER A 204 16.02 -42.82 -2.69
N LYS A 205 16.38 -41.55 -2.42
CA LYS A 205 17.78 -41.11 -2.32
C LYS A 205 17.96 -39.88 -1.42
N PRO A 206 19.19 -39.62 -0.92
CA PRO A 206 19.48 -38.43 -0.11
C PRO A 206 19.30 -37.12 -0.90
N LYS A 207 18.81 -36.06 -0.23
CA LYS A 207 18.61 -34.72 -0.84
C LYS A 207 19.82 -34.17 -1.61
N LYS A 208 21.04 -34.47 -1.17
CA LYS A 208 22.29 -34.03 -1.83
C LYS A 208 22.49 -34.65 -3.22
N GLN A 209 21.81 -35.76 -3.53
CA GLN A 209 21.87 -36.46 -4.81
C GLN A 209 20.68 -36.12 -5.73
N HIS A 210 19.80 -35.21 -5.32
CA HIS A 210 18.69 -34.81 -6.17
C HIS A 210 19.19 -33.87 -7.28
N THR A 211 18.65 -34.04 -8.47
CA THR A 211 18.88 -33.22 -9.67
C THR A 211 17.61 -32.46 -10.03
N ALA A 212 17.70 -31.51 -10.97
CA ALA A 212 16.52 -30.81 -11.51
C ALA A 212 15.48 -31.80 -12.08
N GLU A 213 15.97 -32.83 -12.79
CA GLU A 213 15.14 -33.84 -13.46
C GLU A 213 14.21 -34.57 -12.48
N ASP A 214 14.67 -34.82 -11.26
CA ASP A 214 13.89 -35.52 -10.24
C ASP A 214 12.59 -34.79 -9.85
N TYR A 215 12.51 -33.48 -10.08
CA TYR A 215 11.36 -32.65 -9.72
C TYR A 215 10.48 -32.27 -10.92
N VAL A 216 10.88 -32.60 -12.15
CA VAL A 216 10.12 -32.25 -13.36
C VAL A 216 8.70 -32.80 -13.28
N ALA A 217 8.54 -34.06 -12.87
CA ALA A 217 7.24 -34.70 -12.70
C ALA A 217 6.40 -34.13 -11.53
N ALA A 218 6.95 -33.22 -10.73
CA ALA A 218 6.24 -32.54 -9.65
C ALA A 218 6.16 -31.01 -9.88
N ARG A 219 6.50 -30.51 -11.08
CA ARG A 219 6.54 -29.08 -11.40
C ARG A 219 5.25 -28.37 -11.01
N ASP A 220 4.12 -28.85 -11.51
CA ASP A 220 2.82 -28.22 -11.29
C ASP A 220 2.34 -28.30 -9.83
N TYR A 221 2.89 -29.22 -9.04
CA TYR A 221 2.63 -29.29 -7.61
C TYR A 221 3.47 -28.29 -6.82
N LEU A 222 4.74 -28.13 -7.21
CA LEU A 222 5.67 -27.23 -6.54
C LEU A 222 5.24 -25.77 -6.67
N ARG A 223 4.72 -25.38 -7.84
CA ARG A 223 4.19 -24.04 -8.20
C ARG A 223 5.16 -22.88 -7.91
N PRO A 224 5.44 -22.02 -8.89
CA PRO A 224 6.29 -20.87 -8.63
C PRO A 224 5.58 -19.80 -7.79
N HIS A 225 6.34 -19.08 -6.95
CA HIS A 225 5.95 -17.75 -6.46
C HIS A 225 6.03 -16.75 -7.61
N MET A 226 5.24 -15.66 -7.59
CA MET A 226 5.29 -14.64 -8.65
C MET A 226 6.66 -13.95 -8.76
N ILE A 227 7.24 -13.56 -7.62
CA ILE A 227 8.56 -12.92 -7.54
C ILE A 227 9.42 -13.68 -6.52
N SER A 228 10.67 -14.00 -6.86
CA SER A 228 11.62 -14.62 -5.92
C SER A 228 13.01 -13.99 -6.03
N PHE A 229 13.38 -13.20 -5.02
CA PHE A 229 14.72 -12.67 -4.84
C PHE A 229 15.34 -13.18 -3.54
N ILE A 230 16.47 -13.87 -3.63
CA ILE A 230 17.17 -14.47 -2.47
C ILE A 230 18.57 -13.89 -2.38
N ASP A 231 18.94 -13.40 -1.19
CA ASP A 231 20.23 -12.75 -0.92
C ASP A 231 20.53 -11.57 -1.87
N CYS A 232 19.50 -10.78 -2.21
CA CYS A 232 19.62 -9.64 -3.11
C CYS A 232 19.44 -8.29 -2.40
N ILE A 233 20.10 -7.24 -2.89
CA ILE A 233 19.79 -5.84 -2.55
C ILE A 233 18.83 -5.31 -3.62
N VAL A 234 17.53 -5.43 -3.35
CA VAL A 234 16.44 -5.07 -4.28
C VAL A 234 15.76 -3.80 -3.79
N TYR A 235 15.52 -2.87 -4.71
CA TYR A 235 14.71 -1.68 -4.49
C TYR A 235 13.40 -1.79 -5.24
N HIS A 236 12.32 -1.65 -4.49
CA HIS A 236 10.99 -1.47 -5.04
C HIS A 236 10.73 0.04 -5.11
N GLY A 237 10.71 0.59 -6.33
CA GLY A 237 10.28 1.98 -6.52
C GLY A 237 8.77 2.09 -6.29
N HIS A 238 8.33 3.15 -5.63
CA HIS A 238 6.91 3.52 -5.61
C HIS A 238 6.41 3.72 -7.05
N GLY A 239 5.44 2.90 -7.44
CA GLY A 239 4.85 2.84 -8.77
C GLY A 239 4.13 1.49 -8.90
N GLY A 240 2.82 1.51 -9.13
CA GLY A 240 1.92 0.38 -8.91
C GLY A 240 2.41 -0.95 -9.49
N PHE A 241 2.64 -1.92 -8.59
CA PHE A 241 2.49 -3.32 -8.96
C PHE A 241 1.02 -3.70 -8.78
N VAL A 242 0.30 -3.93 -9.87
CA VAL A 242 -0.82 -4.88 -9.81
C VAL A 242 -0.19 -6.24 -10.06
N VAL A 243 0.07 -6.97 -8.98
CA VAL A 243 0.39 -8.39 -9.07
C VAL A 243 -0.93 -9.14 -9.17
N SER A 244 -1.37 -9.49 -10.39
CA SER A 244 -2.43 -10.48 -10.53
C SER A 244 -1.81 -11.87 -10.35
N SER A 245 -1.55 -12.23 -9.10
CA SER A 245 -1.27 -13.62 -8.72
C SER A 245 -1.99 -13.96 -7.44
N ASN A 246 -2.98 -14.84 -7.52
CA ASN A 246 -3.68 -15.45 -6.38
C ASN A 246 -2.77 -16.47 -5.64
N THR A 247 -1.55 -16.06 -5.27
CA THR A 247 -0.62 -16.87 -4.46
C THR A 247 -0.51 -16.33 -3.04
N ASP A 248 -0.75 -17.22 -2.09
CA ASP A 248 -0.69 -16.98 -0.65
C ASP A 248 0.72 -16.56 -0.23
N GLY A 249 0.85 -15.32 0.26
CA GLY A 249 2.09 -14.74 0.74
C GLY A 249 2.03 -13.20 0.72
N ALA A 250 1.42 -12.61 1.76
CA ALA A 250 1.41 -11.17 2.05
C ALA A 250 1.33 -10.23 0.84
N GLY A 251 0.16 -10.18 0.20
CA GLY A 251 -0.19 -9.20 -0.82
C GLY A 251 -1.70 -9.01 -0.80
N TYR A 252 -2.14 -7.75 -0.86
CA TYR A 252 -3.55 -7.35 -0.83
C TYR A 252 -4.37 -8.18 -1.82
N TRP A 253 -5.44 -8.79 -1.30
CA TRP A 253 -6.43 -9.49 -2.12
C TRP A 253 -7.12 -8.48 -3.05
N GLU A 254 -7.28 -8.85 -4.31
CA GLU A 254 -8.21 -8.18 -5.21
C GLU A 254 -9.64 -8.61 -4.83
N LYS A 255 -10.51 -7.63 -4.52
CA LYS A 255 -11.96 -7.79 -4.71
C LYS A 255 -12.28 -7.35 -6.14
N SER A 256 -13.18 -8.10 -6.76
CA SER A 256 -14.04 -7.68 -7.86
C SER A 256 -14.20 -6.16 -8.00
N ALA A 257 -13.80 -5.60 -9.15
CA ALA A 257 -13.81 -4.18 -9.50
C ALA A 257 -13.07 -3.28 -8.46
N ALA A 258 -11.92 -2.74 -8.85
CA ALA A 258 -11.21 -1.74 -8.06
C ALA A 258 -12.20 -0.70 -7.53
N SER A 259 -12.22 -0.48 -6.21
CA SER A 259 -13.11 0.54 -5.67
C SER A 259 -12.70 1.89 -6.27
N PRO A 260 -13.61 2.85 -6.46
CA PRO A 260 -13.25 4.16 -7.00
C PRO A 260 -12.08 4.82 -6.24
N SER A 261 -11.94 4.59 -4.93
CA SER A 261 -10.78 5.01 -4.14
C SER A 261 -9.46 4.33 -4.52
N ASP A 262 -9.49 3.04 -4.88
CA ASP A 262 -8.29 2.32 -5.33
C ASP A 262 -7.82 2.83 -6.70
N ILE A 263 -8.77 3.17 -7.58
CA ILE A 263 -8.48 3.78 -8.89
C ILE A 263 -7.77 5.12 -8.71
N TRP A 264 -8.30 5.99 -7.86
CA TRP A 264 -7.66 7.27 -7.59
C TRP A 264 -6.27 7.12 -6.98
N ARG A 265 -6.09 6.18 -6.05
CA ARG A 265 -4.77 5.88 -5.48
C ARG A 265 -3.80 5.46 -6.56
N SER A 266 -4.21 4.55 -7.45
CA SER A 266 -3.40 4.10 -8.59
C SER A 266 -2.99 5.25 -9.49
N LEU A 267 -3.92 6.13 -9.86
CA LEU A 267 -3.63 7.30 -10.70
C LEU A 267 -2.64 8.26 -10.05
N MET A 268 -2.80 8.51 -8.75
CA MET A 268 -1.91 9.39 -8.01
C MET A 268 -0.49 8.82 -7.83
N HIS A 269 -0.24 7.55 -8.15
CA HIS A 269 1.10 6.95 -8.12
C HIS A 269 1.89 7.09 -9.42
N HIS A 270 1.29 7.63 -10.49
CA HIS A 270 2.07 7.97 -11.69
C HIS A 270 3.12 9.07 -11.40
N ASP A 271 4.18 9.08 -12.20
CA ASP A 271 5.18 10.16 -12.19
C ASP A 271 4.60 11.48 -12.72
N GLU A 272 5.34 12.59 -12.51
CA GLU A 272 4.90 13.92 -12.96
C GLU A 272 4.78 14.04 -14.49
N ALA A 273 5.49 13.22 -15.27
CA ALA A 273 5.43 13.29 -16.73
C ALA A 273 4.08 12.77 -17.24
N TRP A 274 3.53 11.73 -16.61
CA TRP A 274 2.20 11.20 -16.95
C TRP A 274 1.10 12.25 -16.82
N PHE A 275 1.15 13.15 -15.83
CA PHE A 275 0.15 14.21 -15.67
C PHE A 275 0.15 15.25 -16.79
N SER A 276 1.14 15.22 -17.67
CA SER A 276 1.22 16.07 -18.86
C SER A 276 0.61 15.42 -20.11
N THR A 277 0.21 14.15 -20.04
CA THR A 277 -0.23 13.39 -21.22
C THR A 277 -1.70 13.64 -21.59
N PRO A 278 -2.12 13.31 -22.83
CA PRO A 278 -3.53 13.34 -23.22
C PRO A 278 -4.43 12.44 -22.37
N GLU A 279 -3.92 11.32 -21.86
CA GLU A 279 -4.65 10.39 -21.01
C GLU A 279 -5.01 11.02 -19.67
N ALA A 280 -4.04 11.66 -19.00
CA ALA A 280 -4.30 12.39 -17.76
C ALA A 280 -5.26 13.58 -17.98
N ALA A 281 -5.11 14.27 -19.11
CA ALA A 281 -6.04 15.33 -19.51
C ALA A 281 -7.46 14.79 -19.73
N ALA A 282 -7.64 13.60 -20.31
CA ALA A 282 -8.96 12.99 -20.49
C ALA A 282 -9.65 12.65 -19.16
N VAL A 283 -8.89 12.24 -18.14
CA VAL A 283 -9.41 12.07 -16.78
C VAL A 283 -9.84 13.43 -16.20
N ALA A 284 -9.04 14.49 -16.37
CA ALA A 284 -9.40 15.83 -15.93
C ALA A 284 -10.65 16.37 -16.64
N GLU A 285 -10.84 16.09 -17.94
CA GLU A 285 -12.08 16.42 -18.66
C GLU A 285 -13.31 15.73 -18.04
N ASN A 286 -13.19 14.46 -17.64
CA ASN A 286 -14.27 13.79 -16.94
C ASN A 286 -14.59 14.45 -15.60
N LEU A 287 -13.57 14.92 -14.87
CA LEU A 287 -13.79 15.62 -13.59
C LEU A 287 -14.66 16.88 -13.74
N LEU A 288 -14.54 17.59 -14.86
CA LEU A 288 -15.40 18.73 -15.15
C LEU A 288 -16.88 18.35 -15.26
N LEU A 289 -17.17 17.15 -15.79
CA LEU A 289 -18.53 16.64 -15.94
C LEU A 289 -19.15 16.25 -14.59
N TYR A 290 -18.35 15.74 -13.66
CA TYR A 290 -18.84 15.29 -12.36
C TYR A 290 -18.79 16.35 -11.26
N GLN A 291 -18.28 17.55 -11.54
CA GLN A 291 -18.23 18.62 -10.56
C GLN A 291 -19.64 19.23 -10.34
N CYS A 292 -20.11 19.25 -9.10
CA CYS A 292 -21.38 19.88 -8.74
C CYS A 292 -21.33 21.39 -8.96
N ALA A 293 -22.47 22.08 -8.99
CA ALA A 293 -22.53 23.54 -9.14
C ALA A 293 -21.83 24.26 -7.98
N VAL A 294 -21.97 23.72 -6.76
CA VAL A 294 -21.33 24.21 -5.53
C VAL A 294 -19.81 24.00 -5.50
N GLY A 295 -19.25 23.20 -6.42
CA GLY A 295 -17.81 23.03 -6.62
C GLY A 295 -17.23 21.70 -6.12
N GLY A 296 -17.91 20.98 -5.24
CA GLY A 296 -17.49 19.65 -4.77
C GLY A 296 -17.80 18.52 -5.75
N TRP A 297 -17.33 17.32 -5.43
CA TRP A 297 -17.55 16.10 -6.23
C TRP A 297 -18.33 15.03 -5.45
N PRO A 298 -19.10 14.17 -6.16
CA PRO A 298 -19.70 12.98 -5.59
C PRO A 298 -18.65 11.92 -5.23
N LYS A 299 -19.00 10.99 -4.34
CA LYS A 299 -18.17 9.83 -4.00
C LYS A 299 -18.64 8.56 -4.72
N ASN A 300 -17.79 7.54 -4.70
CA ASN A 300 -18.11 6.19 -5.19
C ASN A 300 -18.50 6.13 -6.68
N ILE A 301 -17.96 7.04 -7.48
CA ILE A 301 -18.04 7.03 -8.94
C ILE A 301 -16.63 6.89 -9.49
N ASP A 302 -16.42 5.95 -10.40
CA ASP A 302 -15.20 5.90 -11.20
C ASP A 302 -15.24 6.99 -12.27
N MET A 303 -14.77 8.19 -11.91
CA MET A 303 -14.70 9.33 -12.82
C MET A 303 -13.48 9.28 -13.73
N ALA A 304 -12.55 8.35 -13.51
CA ALA A 304 -11.35 8.20 -14.32
C ALA A 304 -11.60 7.38 -15.58
N ARG A 305 -12.62 6.52 -15.56
CA ARG A 305 -12.99 5.71 -16.72
C ARG A 305 -13.34 6.55 -17.96
N PRO A 306 -12.83 6.19 -19.15
CA PRO A 306 -13.31 6.75 -20.41
C PRO A 306 -14.82 6.60 -20.58
N LEU A 307 -15.50 7.71 -20.90
CA LEU A 307 -16.93 7.74 -21.17
C LEU A 307 -17.20 7.79 -22.67
N THR A 308 -18.12 6.94 -23.14
CA THR A 308 -18.67 7.00 -24.50
C THR A 308 -19.52 8.27 -24.70
N ALA A 309 -19.76 8.66 -25.94
CA ALA A 309 -20.60 9.82 -26.25
C ALA A 309 -22.03 9.66 -25.69
N ALA A 310 -22.59 8.44 -25.72
CA ALA A 310 -23.91 8.14 -25.17
C ALA A 310 -23.94 8.27 -23.65
N GLU A 311 -22.91 7.80 -22.95
CA GLU A 311 -22.79 7.97 -21.50
C GLU A 311 -22.67 9.45 -21.12
N LYS A 312 -21.84 10.23 -21.82
CA LYS A 312 -21.72 11.68 -21.60
C LYS A 312 -23.05 12.40 -21.80
N ALA A 313 -23.80 12.05 -22.86
CA ALA A 313 -25.11 12.63 -23.14
C ALA A 313 -26.19 12.25 -22.11
N GLY A 314 -26.00 11.14 -21.39
CA GLY A 314 -26.91 10.69 -20.34
C GLY A 314 -26.63 11.29 -18.95
N LEU A 315 -25.55 12.06 -18.78
CA LEU A 315 -25.22 12.69 -17.50
C LEU A 315 -26.14 13.89 -17.23
N VAL A 316 -26.53 14.04 -15.96
CA VAL A 316 -27.15 15.28 -15.46
C VAL A 316 -26.03 16.26 -15.11
N LEU A 317 -25.95 17.36 -15.85
CA LEU A 317 -24.87 18.35 -15.74
C LEU A 317 -25.42 19.75 -15.39
N PRO A 318 -24.95 20.39 -14.30
CA PRO A 318 -24.11 19.81 -13.26
C PRO A 318 -24.89 18.77 -12.42
N PRO A 319 -24.20 17.81 -11.78
CA PRO A 319 -24.81 16.96 -10.77
C PRO A 319 -25.42 17.78 -9.61
N SER A 320 -26.38 17.20 -8.89
CA SER A 320 -26.99 17.84 -7.72
C SER A 320 -25.94 18.20 -6.67
N ASP A 321 -26.01 19.42 -6.13
CA ASP A 321 -25.12 19.89 -5.07
C ASP A 321 -25.18 19.04 -3.80
N THR A 322 -26.31 18.36 -3.56
CA THR A 322 -26.45 17.41 -2.43
C THR A 322 -25.58 16.16 -2.59
N LEU A 323 -24.91 15.97 -3.72
CA LEU A 323 -23.98 14.86 -3.90
C LEU A 323 -22.55 15.23 -3.49
N ALA A 324 -22.23 16.51 -3.36
CA ALA A 324 -20.90 16.97 -3.01
C ALA A 324 -20.50 16.56 -1.58
N THR A 325 -19.32 15.97 -1.45
CA THR A 325 -18.86 15.37 -0.19
C THR A 325 -17.34 15.30 -0.14
N ILE A 326 -16.80 15.11 1.06
CA ILE A 326 -15.38 14.80 1.31
C ILE A 326 -15.17 13.34 1.74
N ASP A 327 -16.25 12.57 1.85
CA ASP A 327 -16.22 11.16 2.24
C ASP A 327 -15.59 10.27 1.16
N ASN A 328 -14.96 9.16 1.57
CA ASN A 328 -14.25 8.24 0.68
C ASN A 328 -13.25 8.92 -0.27
N GLY A 329 -12.61 10.00 0.18
CA GLY A 329 -11.62 10.72 -0.62
C GLY A 329 -12.19 11.70 -1.64
N ALA A 330 -13.50 11.88 -1.71
CA ALA A 330 -14.13 12.77 -2.68
C ALA A 330 -13.70 14.23 -2.48
N THR A 331 -13.76 15.00 -3.57
CA THR A 331 -13.37 16.40 -3.68
C THR A 331 -11.86 16.65 -3.51
N TRP A 332 -11.25 16.30 -2.38
CA TRP A 332 -9.84 16.62 -2.14
C TRP A 332 -8.89 15.78 -3.01
N THR A 333 -9.25 14.53 -3.33
CA THR A 333 -8.46 13.71 -4.28
C THR A 333 -8.56 14.25 -5.71
N GLN A 334 -9.77 14.67 -6.14
CA GLN A 334 -9.97 15.29 -7.45
C GLN A 334 -9.19 16.60 -7.58
N LEU A 335 -9.17 17.42 -6.53
CA LEU A 335 -8.37 18.64 -6.49
C LEU A 335 -6.87 18.33 -6.57
N ALA A 336 -6.37 17.36 -5.81
CA ALA A 336 -4.97 16.94 -5.87
C ALA A 336 -4.58 16.44 -7.27
N PHE A 337 -5.45 15.67 -7.92
CA PHE A 337 -5.27 15.20 -9.29
C PHE A 337 -5.23 16.37 -10.30
N LEU A 338 -6.22 17.27 -10.24
CA LEU A 338 -6.28 18.44 -11.11
C LEU A 338 -5.04 19.33 -10.95
N ALA A 339 -4.52 19.52 -9.73
CA ALA A 339 -3.32 20.32 -9.51
C ALA A 339 -2.10 19.79 -10.27
N ARG A 340 -1.91 18.46 -10.29
CA ARG A 340 -0.83 17.81 -11.04
C ARG A 340 -1.03 17.95 -12.55
N VAL A 341 -2.26 17.74 -13.05
CA VAL A 341 -2.57 17.95 -14.48
C VAL A 341 -2.36 19.41 -14.89
N ILE A 342 -2.81 20.38 -14.11
CA ILE A 342 -2.63 21.82 -14.39
C ILE A 342 -1.15 22.18 -14.47
N THR A 343 -0.32 21.57 -13.63
CA THR A 343 1.12 21.83 -13.61
C THR A 343 1.83 21.28 -14.84
N GLY A 344 1.49 20.05 -15.26
CA GLY A 344 2.04 19.45 -16.48
C GLY A 344 1.46 20.03 -17.78
N ARG A 345 0.19 20.39 -17.75
CA ARG A 345 -0.58 20.88 -18.90
C ARG A 345 -1.56 22.00 -18.46
N PRO A 346 -1.10 23.26 -18.42
CA PRO A 346 -1.95 24.38 -18.02
C PRO A 346 -3.18 24.53 -18.92
N ASP A 347 -4.37 24.43 -18.33
CA ASP A 347 -5.65 24.72 -18.99
C ASP A 347 -6.52 25.55 -18.04
N SER A 348 -6.98 26.70 -18.51
CA SER A 348 -7.82 27.61 -17.72
C SER A 348 -9.11 26.99 -17.18
N ARG A 349 -9.68 25.99 -17.88
CA ARG A 349 -10.89 25.28 -17.44
C ARG A 349 -10.62 24.41 -16.22
N PHE A 350 -9.47 23.74 -16.18
CA PHE A 350 -9.04 22.94 -15.04
C PHE A 350 -8.69 23.83 -13.85
N VAL A 351 -8.04 24.98 -14.09
CA VAL A 351 -7.78 25.99 -13.05
C VAL A 351 -9.08 26.52 -12.46
N GLU A 352 -10.07 26.85 -13.28
CA GLU A 352 -11.39 27.31 -12.81
C GLU A 352 -12.10 26.23 -12.00
N SER A 353 -12.12 24.98 -12.48
CA SER A 353 -12.69 23.85 -11.75
C SER A 353 -11.99 23.62 -10.40
N PHE A 354 -10.66 23.67 -10.38
CA PHE A 354 -9.88 23.58 -9.14
C PHE A 354 -10.24 24.69 -8.16
N ASN A 355 -10.32 25.94 -8.63
CA ASN A 355 -10.66 27.09 -7.79
C ASN A 355 -12.08 26.96 -7.19
N ARG A 356 -13.05 26.49 -7.98
CA ARG A 356 -14.42 26.22 -7.50
C ARG A 356 -14.43 25.14 -6.42
N GLY A 357 -13.68 24.06 -6.60
CA GLY A 357 -13.56 23.01 -5.57
C GLY A 357 -12.82 23.49 -4.31
N LEU A 358 -11.85 24.37 -4.46
CA LEU A 358 -11.17 24.98 -3.31
C LEU A 358 -12.10 25.95 -2.54
N ASP A 359 -12.90 26.75 -3.25
CA ASP A 359 -13.94 27.58 -2.62
C ASP A 359 -15.00 26.76 -1.91
N TYR A 360 -15.40 25.63 -2.48
CA TYR A 360 -16.28 24.65 -1.82
C TYR A 360 -15.71 24.21 -0.47
N LEU A 361 -14.43 23.82 -0.42
CA LEU A 361 -13.79 23.40 0.83
C LEU A 361 -13.76 24.55 1.86
N PHE A 362 -13.50 25.78 1.43
CA PHE A 362 -13.54 26.94 2.33
C PHE A 362 -14.95 27.25 2.84
N ALA A 363 -15.97 27.10 1.99
CA ALA A 363 -17.36 27.34 2.37
C ALA A 363 -17.91 26.26 3.31
N ALA A 364 -17.40 25.03 3.20
CA ALA A 364 -17.80 23.90 4.04
C ALA A 364 -17.20 23.94 5.45
N GLN A 365 -16.12 24.71 5.69
CA GLN A 365 -15.48 24.75 7.00
C GLN A 365 -16.35 25.46 8.03
N TYR A 366 -16.54 24.84 9.19
CA TYR A 366 -17.22 25.45 10.34
C TYR A 366 -16.33 26.50 11.03
N ASP A 367 -16.95 27.42 11.79
CA ASP A 367 -16.23 28.44 12.57
C ASP A 367 -15.25 27.86 13.61
N ASN A 368 -15.54 26.66 14.11
CA ASN A 368 -14.65 25.93 15.02
C ASN A 368 -13.48 25.23 14.30
N GLY A 369 -13.45 25.29 12.97
CA GLY A 369 -12.40 24.77 12.11
C GLY A 369 -12.60 23.34 11.60
N GLY A 370 -13.67 22.64 12.01
CA GLY A 370 -13.98 21.30 11.52
C GLY A 370 -14.70 21.29 10.15
N TRP A 371 -14.83 20.11 9.55
CA TRP A 371 -15.55 19.91 8.28
C TRP A 371 -16.67 18.86 8.40
N PRO A 372 -17.85 19.11 7.80
CA PRO A 372 -18.90 18.11 7.65
C PRO A 372 -18.53 17.04 6.64
N GLN A 373 -19.17 15.87 6.71
CA GLN A 373 -19.02 14.83 5.69
C GLN A 373 -19.61 15.27 4.34
N PHE A 374 -20.74 15.98 4.35
CA PHE A 374 -21.41 16.51 3.16
C PHE A 374 -21.62 18.02 3.28
N PHE A 375 -21.45 18.73 2.16
CA PHE A 375 -21.79 20.15 2.04
C PHE A 375 -22.45 20.40 0.67
N PRO A 376 -23.59 21.10 0.57
CA PRO A 376 -24.43 21.65 1.64
C PRO A 376 -24.87 20.61 2.66
N LEU A 377 -25.17 21.06 3.88
CA LEU A 377 -25.34 20.16 5.02
C LEU A 377 -26.51 19.19 4.84
N HIS A 378 -26.24 17.93 5.11
CA HIS A 378 -27.25 16.89 5.25
C HIS A 378 -27.60 16.69 6.74
N PRO A 379 -28.85 16.35 7.06
CA PRO A 379 -29.27 16.14 8.46
C PRO A 379 -28.66 14.85 9.04
N GLY A 380 -28.45 14.82 10.36
CA GLY A 380 -27.91 13.65 11.07
C GLY A 380 -26.38 13.65 11.07
N TYR A 381 -25.76 12.47 11.13
CA TYR A 381 -24.31 12.36 11.31
C TYR A 381 -23.49 12.97 10.17
N PHE A 382 -24.10 13.23 9.02
CA PHE A 382 -23.44 13.86 7.87
C PHE A 382 -22.97 15.31 8.16
N SER A 383 -23.57 15.99 9.14
CA SER A 383 -23.15 17.33 9.56
C SER A 383 -22.00 17.32 10.57
N HIS A 384 -21.68 16.18 11.17
CA HIS A 384 -20.63 16.10 12.19
C HIS A 384 -19.26 16.44 11.61
N ILE A 385 -18.37 16.93 12.48
CA ILE A 385 -16.95 17.03 12.18
C ILE A 385 -16.44 15.62 11.90
N THR A 386 -15.98 15.36 10.69
CA THR A 386 -15.77 13.99 10.19
C THR A 386 -14.30 13.71 9.94
N TYR A 387 -13.68 12.92 10.83
CA TYR A 387 -12.35 12.34 10.59
C TYR A 387 -12.42 11.02 9.83
N ASN A 388 -13.54 10.29 9.94
CA ASN A 388 -13.78 9.00 9.29
C ASN A 388 -13.31 8.95 7.82
N ASP A 389 -12.59 7.88 7.47
CA ASP A 389 -12.01 7.63 6.15
C ASP A 389 -11.12 8.81 5.68
N ASP A 390 -10.37 9.39 6.61
CA ASP A 390 -9.50 10.57 6.43
C ASP A 390 -10.21 11.79 5.81
N ALA A 391 -11.53 11.92 5.91
CA ALA A 391 -12.29 12.96 5.22
C ALA A 391 -11.75 14.38 5.49
N MET A 392 -11.73 14.80 6.76
CA MET A 392 -11.14 16.10 7.15
C MET A 392 -9.61 16.13 6.99
N ILE A 393 -8.93 15.00 7.17
CA ILE A 393 -7.45 14.95 7.11
C ILE A 393 -6.92 15.10 5.69
N GLY A 394 -7.58 14.51 4.69
CA GLY A 394 -7.27 14.71 3.28
C GLY A 394 -7.47 16.16 2.84
N VAL A 395 -8.55 16.80 3.31
CA VAL A 395 -8.78 18.24 3.11
C VAL A 395 -7.64 19.06 3.71
N LEU A 396 -7.29 18.82 4.97
CA LEU A 396 -6.24 19.57 5.66
C LEU A 396 -4.87 19.38 5.02
N THR A 397 -4.55 18.16 4.58
CA THR A 397 -3.28 17.86 3.89
C THR A 397 -3.19 18.62 2.57
N LEU A 398 -4.25 18.60 1.75
CA LEU A 398 -4.32 19.37 0.51
C LEU A 398 -4.16 20.88 0.76
N LEU A 399 -4.89 21.42 1.74
CA LEU A 399 -4.83 22.84 2.07
C LEU A 399 -3.46 23.24 2.61
N GLN A 400 -2.79 22.38 3.37
CA GLN A 400 -1.42 22.60 3.87
C GLN A 400 -0.41 22.66 2.72
N ASP A 401 -0.52 21.77 1.73
CA ASP A 401 0.34 21.75 0.54
C ASP A 401 0.15 23.03 -0.31
N ILE A 402 -1.11 23.48 -0.45
CA ILE A 402 -1.45 24.75 -1.11
C ILE A 402 -0.87 25.94 -0.35
N ALA A 403 -1.05 25.98 0.97
CA ALA A 403 -0.57 27.06 1.83
C ALA A 403 0.96 27.20 1.78
N GLU A 404 1.67 26.08 1.79
CA GLU A 404 3.15 26.03 1.67
C GLU A 404 3.65 26.23 0.24
N LYS A 405 2.74 26.35 -0.74
CA LYS A 405 3.06 26.46 -2.16
C LYS A 405 4.02 25.33 -2.58
N LYS A 406 3.71 24.09 -2.18
CA LYS A 406 4.48 22.91 -2.61
C LYS A 406 4.45 22.77 -4.14
N ALA A 407 5.38 21.97 -4.67
CA ALA A 407 5.40 21.63 -6.09
C ALA A 407 4.01 21.12 -6.52
N GLY A 408 3.51 21.59 -7.67
CA GLY A 408 2.14 21.31 -8.12
C GLY A 408 1.10 22.40 -7.83
N PHE A 409 1.36 23.30 -6.87
CA PHE A 409 0.39 24.36 -6.47
C PHE A 409 0.82 25.78 -6.83
N GLY A 410 1.82 25.92 -7.71
CA GLY A 410 2.36 27.23 -8.10
C GLY A 410 1.35 28.17 -8.76
N PHE A 411 0.31 27.62 -9.38
CA PHE A 411 -0.75 28.36 -10.07
C PHE A 411 -1.81 28.95 -9.12
N VAL A 412 -1.91 28.45 -7.88
CA VAL A 412 -2.91 28.93 -6.91
C VAL A 412 -2.50 30.32 -6.44
N ASP A 413 -3.39 31.31 -6.48
CA ASP A 413 -3.06 32.70 -6.15
C ASP A 413 -2.78 32.92 -4.65
N ALA A 414 -2.17 34.07 -4.33
CA ALA A 414 -1.75 34.38 -2.96
C ALA A 414 -2.93 34.50 -1.97
N THR A 415 -4.08 35.00 -2.42
CA THR A 415 -5.28 35.14 -1.59
C THR A 415 -5.82 33.77 -1.19
N ARG A 416 -5.90 32.83 -2.14
CA ARG A 416 -6.32 31.45 -1.88
C ARG A 416 -5.34 30.69 -0.99
N ARG A 417 -4.03 30.87 -1.20
CA ARG A 417 -3.02 30.27 -0.30
C ARG A 417 -3.12 30.81 1.12
N ALA A 418 -3.38 32.10 1.30
CA ALA A 418 -3.60 32.68 2.63
C ALA A 418 -4.88 32.14 3.29
N ARG A 419 -5.97 31.97 2.53
CA ARG A 419 -7.20 31.33 3.03
C ARG A 419 -6.96 29.87 3.40
N ALA A 420 -6.19 29.12 2.61
CA ALA A 420 -5.79 27.75 2.92
C ALA A 420 -4.99 27.67 4.23
N ALA A 421 -4.02 28.58 4.44
CA ALA A 421 -3.26 28.65 5.67
C ALA A 421 -4.16 28.91 6.90
N ALA A 422 -5.09 29.86 6.80
CA ALA A 422 -6.04 30.15 7.87
C ALA A 422 -7.01 28.97 8.13
N ALA A 423 -7.46 28.29 7.08
CA ALA A 423 -8.30 27.11 7.19
C ALA A 423 -7.58 25.95 7.88
N VAL A 424 -6.29 25.73 7.56
CA VAL A 424 -5.44 24.75 8.24
C VAL A 424 -5.27 25.09 9.72
N GLU A 425 -5.00 26.34 10.07
CA GLU A 425 -4.92 26.77 11.47
C GLU A 425 -6.23 26.48 12.21
N GLY A 426 -7.38 26.78 11.59
CA GLY A 426 -8.70 26.40 12.09
C GLY A 426 -8.83 24.90 12.35
N GLY A 427 -8.47 24.07 11.37
CA GLY A 427 -8.53 22.61 11.49
C GLY A 427 -7.61 22.05 12.56
N VAL A 428 -6.40 22.58 12.72
CA VAL A 428 -5.48 22.19 13.80
C VAL A 428 -6.09 22.53 15.17
N ARG A 429 -6.71 23.71 15.32
CA ARG A 429 -7.43 24.05 16.57
C ARG A 429 -8.56 23.07 16.85
N CYS A 430 -9.34 22.69 15.83
CA CYS A 430 -10.40 21.69 15.95
C CYS A 430 -9.84 20.32 16.41
N ILE A 431 -8.76 19.85 15.79
CA ILE A 431 -8.08 18.59 16.16
C ILE A 431 -7.66 18.62 17.63
N LEU A 432 -7.00 19.69 18.07
CA LEU A 432 -6.55 19.82 19.46
C LEU A 432 -7.72 19.90 20.45
N ALA A 433 -8.79 20.59 20.08
CA ALA A 433 -9.99 20.74 20.92
C ALA A 433 -10.80 19.44 21.05
N THR A 434 -10.74 18.58 20.03
CA THR A 434 -11.45 17.30 20.00
C THR A 434 -10.63 16.12 20.52
N GLN A 435 -9.34 16.29 20.82
CA GLN A 435 -8.54 15.20 21.38
C GLN A 435 -9.08 14.78 22.76
N LEU A 436 -9.50 13.52 22.86
CA LEU A 436 -10.11 12.98 24.07
C LEU A 436 -9.09 12.86 25.20
N ARG A 437 -9.60 12.83 26.43
CA ARG A 437 -8.78 12.78 27.64
C ARG A 437 -9.25 11.68 28.58
N GLU A 438 -8.28 11.03 29.22
CA GLU A 438 -8.46 10.13 30.36
C GLU A 438 -7.84 10.78 31.60
N GLY A 439 -8.69 11.46 32.40
CA GLY A 439 -8.22 12.36 33.44
C GLY A 439 -7.44 13.54 32.83
N GLU A 440 -6.21 13.74 33.27
CA GLU A 440 -5.33 14.81 32.74
C GLU A 440 -4.59 14.41 31.46
N LYS A 441 -4.57 13.12 31.10
CA LYS A 441 -3.81 12.62 29.95
C LYS A 441 -4.65 12.69 28.69
N ARG A 442 -4.07 13.25 27.62
CA ARG A 442 -4.66 13.17 26.27
C ARG A 442 -4.54 11.75 25.73
N THR A 443 -5.46 11.34 24.87
CA THR A 443 -5.45 10.04 24.21
C THR A 443 -5.45 10.23 22.71
N ALA A 444 -6.51 9.79 22.03
CA ALA A 444 -6.68 9.81 20.59
C ALA A 444 -8.02 10.48 20.25
N TRP A 445 -8.62 10.14 19.11
CA TRP A 445 -9.85 10.78 18.63
C TRP A 445 -10.95 9.76 18.30
N CYS A 446 -12.21 10.16 18.46
CA CYS A 446 -13.36 9.55 17.81
C CYS A 446 -13.33 9.81 16.30
N ALA A 447 -14.00 8.94 15.53
CA ALA A 447 -14.11 9.09 14.07
C ALA A 447 -14.95 10.33 13.67
N GLN A 448 -15.86 10.78 14.54
CA GLN A 448 -16.65 11.99 14.33
C GLN A 448 -17.06 12.68 15.63
N TYR A 449 -17.33 13.98 15.53
CA TYR A 449 -17.71 14.85 16.64
C TYR A 449 -18.89 15.74 16.25
N ASP A 450 -19.77 16.00 17.21
CA ASP A 450 -20.85 16.97 17.03
C ASP A 450 -20.27 18.36 16.70
N GLU A 451 -20.78 18.97 15.63
CA GLU A 451 -20.18 20.17 15.05
C GLU A 451 -20.36 21.44 15.89
N LYS A 452 -21.13 21.38 16.99
CA LYS A 452 -21.39 22.54 17.85
C LYS A 452 -20.71 22.37 19.21
N SER A 453 -20.90 21.21 19.83
CA SER A 453 -20.41 20.91 21.19
C SER A 453 -18.99 20.34 21.22
N LEU A 454 -18.46 19.90 20.07
CA LEU A 454 -17.18 19.21 19.94
C LEU A 454 -17.09 17.92 20.76
N GLN A 455 -18.23 17.36 21.19
CA GLN A 455 -18.27 16.07 21.87
C GLN A 455 -18.23 14.93 20.85
N PRO A 456 -17.61 13.79 21.18
CA PRO A 456 -17.57 12.64 20.28
C PRO A 456 -18.98 12.14 19.99
N ALA A 457 -19.27 11.85 18.72
CA ALA A 457 -20.59 11.51 18.24
C ALA A 457 -20.61 10.14 17.53
N ALA A 458 -21.77 9.49 17.52
CA ALA A 458 -21.96 8.28 16.73
C ALA A 458 -22.24 8.63 15.26
N ALA A 459 -22.04 7.68 14.36
CA ALA A 459 -22.41 7.80 12.95
C ALA A 459 -23.47 6.77 12.56
N ARG A 460 -23.09 5.77 11.75
CA ARG A 460 -23.97 4.64 11.41
C ARG A 460 -24.23 3.82 12.67
N SER A 461 -25.26 2.98 12.65
CA SER A 461 -25.68 2.22 13.84
C SER A 461 -24.56 1.38 14.46
N TYR A 462 -23.58 0.95 13.67
CA TYR A 462 -22.41 0.15 14.08
C TYR A 462 -21.14 1.00 14.32
N GLU A 463 -21.25 2.33 14.33
CA GLU A 463 -20.14 3.28 14.53
C GLU A 463 -20.46 4.16 15.74
N LEU A 464 -20.24 3.58 16.91
CA LEU A 464 -20.62 4.17 18.19
C LEU A 464 -19.58 5.21 18.66
N VAL A 465 -20.01 6.06 19.60
CA VAL A 465 -19.11 7.00 20.32
C VAL A 465 -17.95 6.22 20.94
N SER A 466 -16.73 6.46 20.46
CA SER A 466 -15.56 5.65 20.82
C SER A 466 -14.24 6.37 20.52
N LEU A 467 -13.13 5.85 21.03
CA LEU A 467 -11.80 6.16 20.52
C LEU A 467 -11.55 5.32 19.26
N SER A 468 -11.06 5.94 18.20
CA SER A 468 -10.76 5.28 16.94
C SER A 468 -9.29 4.91 16.84
N GLY A 469 -8.99 3.63 16.63
CA GLY A 469 -7.62 3.16 16.38
C GLY A 469 -7.11 3.49 14.97
N ASP A 470 -8.02 3.54 13.99
CA ASP A 470 -7.70 3.77 12.58
C ASP A 470 -7.57 5.27 12.28
N GLU A 471 -8.67 6.01 12.44
CA GLU A 471 -8.74 7.45 12.09
C GLU A 471 -7.72 8.32 12.84
N SER A 472 -7.31 7.88 14.04
CA SER A 472 -6.28 8.59 14.82
C SER A 472 -4.90 8.57 14.14
N VAL A 473 -4.62 7.59 13.28
CA VAL A 473 -3.35 7.47 12.55
C VAL A 473 -3.20 8.63 11.56
N GLY A 474 -4.22 8.91 10.77
CA GLY A 474 -4.23 10.03 9.81
C GLY A 474 -4.07 11.39 10.50
N ILE A 475 -4.76 11.58 11.63
CA ILE A 475 -4.63 12.80 12.45
C ILE A 475 -3.19 12.99 12.94
N VAL A 476 -2.57 11.93 13.50
CA VAL A 476 -1.19 11.99 13.98
C VAL A 476 -0.22 12.29 12.85
N ARG A 477 -0.36 11.61 11.69
CA ARG A 477 0.47 11.86 10.50
C ARG A 477 0.38 13.30 10.02
N PHE A 478 -0.84 13.85 9.95
CA PHE A 478 -1.05 15.24 9.58
C PHE A 478 -0.35 16.21 10.55
N LEU A 479 -0.56 16.05 11.87
CA LEU A 479 0.09 16.88 12.88
C LEU A 479 1.63 16.77 12.83
N MET A 480 2.15 15.58 12.56
CA MET A 480 3.59 15.33 12.38
C MET A 480 4.17 15.94 11.09
N SER A 481 3.33 16.18 10.08
CA SER A 481 3.75 16.79 8.81
C SER A 481 3.96 18.29 8.91
N LEU A 482 3.37 18.95 9.91
CA LEU A 482 3.51 20.39 10.13
C LEU A 482 4.98 20.74 10.36
N ARG A 483 5.45 21.77 9.64
CA ARG A 483 6.87 22.17 9.64
C ARG A 483 7.37 22.65 11.00
N ASP A 484 6.55 23.43 11.71
CA ASP A 484 6.89 24.04 13.00
C ASP A 484 5.79 23.77 14.03
N PRO A 485 5.65 22.52 14.51
CA PRO A 485 4.58 22.17 15.44
C PRO A 485 4.81 22.89 16.78
N SER A 486 3.72 23.44 17.33
CA SER A 486 3.70 24.06 18.65
C SER A 486 3.93 23.00 19.75
N PRO A 487 4.34 23.41 20.97
CA PRO A 487 4.45 22.48 22.10
C PRO A 487 3.16 21.69 22.36
N GLU A 488 2.00 22.32 22.13
CA GLU A 488 0.71 21.66 22.30
C GLU A 488 0.47 20.56 21.26
N ILE A 489 0.88 20.79 20.00
CA ILE A 489 0.82 19.79 18.93
C ILE A 489 1.77 18.62 19.23
N ILE A 490 2.99 18.93 19.71
CA ILE A 490 3.96 17.90 20.11
C ILE A 490 3.36 17.01 21.20
N VAL A 491 2.78 17.61 22.25
CA VAL A 491 2.12 16.85 23.32
C VAL A 491 0.94 16.04 22.80
N ALA A 492 0.13 16.60 21.88
CA ALA A 492 -0.98 15.89 21.27
C ALA A 492 -0.53 14.62 20.51
N VAL A 493 0.50 14.74 19.67
CA VAL A 493 1.11 13.63 18.92
C VAL A 493 1.68 12.57 19.87
N GLN A 494 2.51 12.99 20.83
CA GLN A 494 3.14 12.06 21.78
C GLN A 494 2.09 11.29 22.59
N SER A 495 1.05 11.98 23.07
CA SER A 495 -0.02 11.35 23.85
C SER A 495 -0.82 10.33 23.02
N ALA A 496 -1.10 10.63 21.75
CA ALA A 496 -1.80 9.71 20.85
C ALA A 496 -0.94 8.48 20.54
N VAL A 497 0.36 8.66 20.30
CA VAL A 497 1.29 7.55 20.08
C VAL A 497 1.44 6.68 21.34
N GLU A 498 1.57 7.27 22.52
CA GLU A 498 1.58 6.55 23.78
C GLU A 498 0.29 5.75 24.00
N TRP A 499 -0.86 6.31 23.61
CA TRP A 499 -2.13 5.61 23.64
C TRP A 499 -2.16 4.43 22.66
N LEU A 500 -1.76 4.63 21.39
CA LEU A 500 -1.69 3.58 20.37
C LEU A 500 -0.75 2.43 20.78
N GLU A 501 0.38 2.74 21.40
CA GLU A 501 1.30 1.74 21.97
C GLU A 501 0.65 0.90 23.08
N ARG A 502 -0.10 1.56 23.97
CA ARG A 502 -0.78 0.89 25.10
C ARG A 502 -1.90 -0.04 24.68
N VAL A 503 -2.64 0.29 23.62
CA VAL A 503 -3.86 -0.45 23.23
C VAL A 503 -3.61 -1.54 22.18
N LYS A 504 -2.34 -1.85 21.90
CA LYS A 504 -1.92 -2.98 21.06
C LYS A 504 -2.58 -4.29 21.50
N ILE A 505 -3.19 -4.98 20.55
CA ILE A 505 -3.73 -6.32 20.72
C ILE A 505 -2.68 -7.30 20.19
N LYS A 506 -2.13 -8.15 21.06
CA LYS A 506 -1.03 -9.08 20.74
C LYS A 506 -1.54 -10.52 20.77
N GLY A 507 -0.84 -11.40 20.07
CA GLY A 507 -1.08 -12.84 20.14
C GLY A 507 -2.30 -13.32 19.35
N ILE A 508 -2.84 -12.48 18.47
CA ILE A 508 -3.96 -12.81 17.58
C ILE A 508 -3.68 -12.30 16.17
N ARG A 509 -4.33 -12.92 15.19
CA ARG A 509 -4.46 -12.41 13.82
C ARG A 509 -5.88 -12.68 13.31
N VAL A 510 -6.28 -11.95 12.27
CA VAL A 510 -7.54 -12.23 11.56
C VAL A 510 -7.25 -13.13 10.37
N ASP A 511 -7.90 -14.29 10.35
CA ASP A 511 -7.86 -15.26 9.26
C ASP A 511 -9.14 -15.21 8.43
N TYR A 512 -9.04 -15.73 7.20
CA TYR A 512 -10.15 -15.87 6.28
C TYR A 512 -10.43 -17.37 6.11
N VAL A 513 -11.55 -17.81 6.66
CA VAL A 513 -12.02 -19.18 6.48
C VAL A 513 -13.02 -19.20 5.35
N ALA A 514 -12.84 -20.13 4.43
CA ALA A 514 -13.82 -20.35 3.37
C ALA A 514 -15.23 -20.63 3.94
N ASP A 515 -16.21 -19.85 3.50
CA ASP A 515 -17.62 -20.09 3.78
C ASP A 515 -18.48 -19.57 2.61
N ALA A 516 -18.86 -20.50 1.73
CA ALA A 516 -19.64 -20.18 0.54
C ALA A 516 -21.07 -19.66 0.87
N SER A 517 -21.54 -19.80 2.11
CA SER A 517 -22.81 -19.24 2.54
C SER A 517 -22.74 -17.74 2.82
N GLN A 518 -21.52 -17.18 2.99
CA GLN A 518 -21.33 -15.77 3.32
C GLN A 518 -21.12 -14.90 2.07
N PRO A 519 -21.57 -13.63 2.10
CA PRO A 519 -21.25 -12.67 1.05
C PRO A 519 -19.73 -12.50 0.90
N GLY A 520 -19.19 -12.89 -0.27
CA GLY A 520 -17.76 -12.88 -0.55
C GLY A 520 -17.08 -14.25 -0.48
N GLY A 521 -17.78 -15.31 -0.07
CA GLY A 521 -17.27 -16.70 -0.07
C GLY A 521 -16.34 -17.03 1.10
N PHE A 522 -16.26 -16.17 2.12
CA PHE A 522 -15.42 -16.35 3.29
C PHE A 522 -16.07 -15.79 4.55
N ASP A 523 -15.58 -16.25 5.69
CA ASP A 523 -15.81 -15.68 7.01
C ASP A 523 -14.49 -15.26 7.65
N LYS A 524 -14.45 -14.06 8.24
CA LYS A 524 -13.29 -13.63 9.02
C LYS A 524 -13.37 -14.23 10.41
N VAL A 525 -12.27 -14.80 10.87
CA VAL A 525 -12.15 -15.39 12.21
C VAL A 525 -10.93 -14.84 12.92
N VAL A 526 -11.04 -14.62 14.23
CA VAL A 526 -9.87 -14.30 15.06
C VAL A 526 -9.22 -15.60 15.47
N VAL A 527 -7.92 -15.74 15.22
CA VAL A 527 -7.13 -16.90 15.60
C VAL A 527 -5.98 -16.50 16.51
N SER A 528 -5.69 -17.34 17.49
CA SER A 528 -4.54 -17.17 18.37
C SER A 528 -3.25 -17.45 17.60
N ASP A 529 -2.32 -16.50 17.63
CA ASP A 529 -0.99 -16.63 17.04
C ASP A 529 -0.01 -15.76 17.83
N SER A 530 0.83 -16.39 18.65
CA SER A 530 1.80 -15.69 19.50
C SER A 530 2.90 -14.96 18.72
N ASN A 531 3.09 -15.30 17.44
CA ASN A 531 4.11 -14.72 16.58
C ASN A 531 3.55 -13.64 15.65
N ALA A 532 2.23 -13.44 15.63
CA ALA A 532 1.61 -12.40 14.83
C ALA A 532 2.04 -11.00 15.29
N PRO A 533 2.26 -10.05 14.36
CA PRO A 533 2.47 -8.66 14.71
C PRO A 533 1.25 -8.10 15.47
N PRO A 534 1.43 -7.06 16.31
CA PRO A 534 0.33 -6.47 17.05
C PRO A 534 -0.73 -5.91 16.09
N MET A 535 -2.00 -6.03 16.47
CA MET A 535 -3.16 -5.44 15.82
C MET A 535 -3.80 -4.36 16.68
N TRP A 536 -4.70 -3.58 16.08
CA TRP A 536 -5.52 -2.58 16.75
C TRP A 536 -6.98 -2.77 16.37
N ALA A 537 -7.87 -2.47 17.30
CA ALA A 537 -9.30 -2.39 16.99
C ALA A 537 -9.61 -1.04 16.33
N ARG A 538 -10.62 -1.02 15.47
CA ARG A 538 -11.13 0.24 14.93
C ARG A 538 -11.76 1.07 16.04
N PHE A 539 -12.41 0.45 17.02
CA PHE A 539 -13.10 1.13 18.11
C PHE A 539 -12.71 0.62 19.50
N TYR A 540 -12.52 1.58 20.40
CA TYR A 540 -12.22 1.35 21.81
C TYR A 540 -13.20 2.15 22.69
N LEU A 541 -13.67 1.53 23.78
CA LEU A 541 -14.50 2.20 24.77
C LEU A 541 -13.73 3.35 25.44
N ILE A 542 -14.34 4.54 25.49
CA ILE A 542 -13.79 5.69 26.21
C ILE A 542 -13.68 5.36 27.70
N GLY A 543 -12.51 5.63 28.30
CA GLY A 543 -12.23 5.43 29.73
C GLY A 543 -11.68 4.05 30.08
N SER A 544 -12.19 2.98 29.47
CA SER A 544 -11.65 1.61 29.71
C SER A 544 -10.59 1.19 28.69
N ASN A 545 -10.56 1.82 27.51
CA ASN A 545 -9.74 1.40 26.36
C ASN A 545 -9.96 -0.06 25.95
N ARG A 546 -11.13 -0.64 26.27
CA ARG A 546 -11.44 -2.00 25.85
C ARG A 546 -11.83 -1.98 24.37
N PRO A 547 -11.19 -2.79 23.51
CA PRO A 547 -11.61 -2.92 22.11
C PRO A 547 -13.00 -3.53 22.06
N PHE A 548 -13.81 -3.10 21.08
CA PHE A 548 -15.15 -3.64 20.88
C PHE A 548 -15.57 -3.69 19.42
N PHE A 549 -16.63 -4.46 19.17
CA PHE A 549 -17.29 -4.62 17.88
C PHE A 549 -18.75 -4.17 17.97
N SER A 550 -19.37 -3.86 16.84
CA SER A 550 -20.79 -3.51 16.79
C SER A 550 -21.47 -4.08 15.54
N ASP A 551 -22.78 -3.96 15.48
CA ASP A 551 -23.59 -4.49 14.39
C ASP A 551 -24.73 -3.52 14.04
N ARG A 552 -25.56 -3.88 13.06
CA ARG A 552 -26.69 -3.08 12.62
C ARG A 552 -27.71 -2.80 13.73
N ASP A 553 -27.72 -3.60 14.80
CA ASP A 553 -28.56 -3.39 15.96
C ASP A 553 -28.01 -2.37 16.97
N GLY A 554 -26.80 -1.85 16.75
CA GLY A 554 -26.15 -0.82 17.56
C GLY A 554 -25.68 -1.28 18.94
N LYS A 555 -25.54 -2.58 19.16
CA LYS A 555 -25.00 -3.13 20.41
C LYS A 555 -23.48 -3.24 20.38
N ILE A 556 -22.91 -3.39 21.57
CA ILE A 556 -21.48 -3.61 21.78
C ILE A 556 -21.24 -5.10 21.99
N TYR A 557 -20.28 -5.63 21.25
CA TYR A 557 -19.80 -7.00 21.30
C TYR A 557 -18.29 -7.03 21.57
N TYR A 558 -17.78 -8.14 22.09
CA TYR A 558 -16.37 -8.25 22.47
C TYR A 558 -15.63 -9.38 21.77
N ASP A 559 -16.36 -10.20 21.01
CA ASP A 559 -15.80 -11.16 20.07
C ASP A 559 -16.32 -10.86 18.66
N LEU A 560 -15.43 -10.91 17.68
CA LEU A 560 -15.77 -10.71 16.28
C LEU A 560 -16.78 -11.79 15.80
N ALA A 561 -16.76 -12.98 16.40
CA ALA A 561 -17.72 -14.04 16.10
C ALA A 561 -19.17 -13.69 16.51
N GLU A 562 -19.37 -12.77 17.46
CA GLU A 562 -20.70 -12.41 17.97
C GLU A 562 -21.48 -11.48 17.03
N ILE A 563 -20.81 -10.75 16.15
CA ILE A 563 -21.47 -9.86 15.19
C ILE A 563 -21.92 -10.63 13.93
N SER A 564 -22.85 -10.06 13.17
CA SER A 564 -23.33 -10.64 11.92
C SER A 564 -22.17 -10.81 10.92
N ALA A 565 -22.21 -11.90 10.16
CA ALA A 565 -21.22 -12.17 9.13
C ALA A 565 -21.15 -11.06 8.07
N GLU A 566 -22.28 -10.39 7.80
CA GLU A 566 -22.33 -9.23 6.89
C GLU A 566 -21.45 -8.08 7.39
N ARG A 567 -21.51 -7.72 8.67
CA ARG A 567 -20.65 -6.67 9.26
C ARG A 567 -19.23 -7.13 9.50
N ARG A 568 -19.04 -8.38 9.93
CA ARG A 568 -17.72 -8.98 10.11
C ARG A 568 -16.91 -8.98 8.81
N ASN A 569 -17.52 -9.38 7.70
CA ASN A 569 -16.79 -9.64 6.45
C ASN A 569 -16.64 -8.37 5.60
N LYS A 570 -17.60 -7.44 5.64
CA LYS A 570 -17.57 -6.22 4.81
C LYS A 570 -16.94 -4.99 5.48
N TYR A 571 -16.75 -5.01 6.80
CA TYR A 571 -16.15 -3.90 7.54
C TYR A 571 -14.83 -4.33 8.20
N ALA A 572 -13.90 -3.40 8.31
CA ALA A 572 -12.60 -3.64 8.95
C ALA A 572 -12.69 -3.24 10.43
N TRP A 573 -12.72 -4.24 11.31
CA TRP A 573 -12.83 -4.05 12.75
C TRP A 573 -11.49 -4.15 13.48
N LEU A 574 -10.56 -4.91 12.92
CA LEU A 574 -9.19 -5.09 13.41
C LEU A 574 -8.25 -4.83 12.24
N GLY A 575 -7.14 -4.14 12.49
CA GLY A 575 -6.17 -3.80 11.46
C GLY A 575 -4.78 -3.53 12.02
N TYR A 576 -3.84 -3.32 11.10
CA TYR A 576 -2.43 -3.01 11.39
C TYR A 576 -2.13 -1.51 11.21
N TRP A 577 -3.17 -0.66 11.14
CA TRP A 577 -3.06 0.74 10.71
C TRP A 577 -1.97 1.56 11.44
N PRO A 578 -1.83 1.46 12.78
CA PRO A 578 -0.80 2.21 13.49
C PRO A 578 0.63 1.66 13.37
N GLN A 579 0.83 0.45 12.82
CA GLN A 579 2.12 -0.25 12.88
C GLN A 579 3.26 0.58 12.29
N GLU A 580 3.11 1.03 11.04
CA GLU A 580 4.12 1.82 10.33
C GLU A 580 4.37 3.17 11.02
N LEU A 581 3.30 3.83 11.47
CA LEU A 581 3.40 5.08 12.24
C LEU A 581 4.30 4.90 13.47
N LEU A 582 4.09 3.83 14.23
CA LEU A 582 4.82 3.59 15.48
C LEU A 582 6.25 3.10 15.25
N GLU A 583 6.46 2.23 14.26
CA GLU A 583 7.75 1.56 14.03
C GLU A 583 8.73 2.41 13.21
N ILE A 584 8.21 3.28 12.33
CA ILE A 584 9.02 3.99 11.32
C ILE A 584 8.84 5.50 11.44
N GLU A 585 7.61 5.99 11.28
CA GLU A 585 7.37 7.42 11.04
C GLU A 585 7.57 8.28 12.30
N TYR A 586 7.01 7.85 13.43
CA TYR A 586 7.10 8.58 14.70
C TYR A 586 8.54 8.61 15.27
N PRO A 587 9.31 7.51 15.29
CA PRO A 587 10.72 7.57 15.66
C PRO A 587 11.54 8.54 14.79
N ALA A 588 11.27 8.57 13.48
CA ALA A 588 11.92 9.50 12.56
C ALA A 588 11.53 10.97 12.87
N TRP A 589 10.25 11.22 13.14
CA TRP A 589 9.75 12.53 13.55
C TRP A 589 10.33 13.02 14.87
N LEU A 590 10.34 12.18 15.91
CA LEU A 590 10.94 12.51 17.20
C LEU A 590 12.40 12.93 17.05
N LYS A 591 13.18 12.18 16.28
CA LYS A 591 14.59 12.49 16.02
C LYS A 591 14.74 13.85 15.35
N ARG A 592 13.86 14.20 14.41
CA ARG A 592 13.85 15.51 13.74
C ARG A 592 13.52 16.63 14.74
N GLU A 593 12.49 16.45 15.56
CA GLU A 593 12.08 17.45 16.56
C GLU A 593 13.12 17.62 17.68
N GLU A 594 13.80 16.55 18.10
CA GLU A 594 14.90 16.65 19.07
C GLU A 594 16.07 17.48 18.53
N VAL A 595 16.43 17.29 17.26
CA VAL A 595 17.45 18.13 16.61
C VAL A 595 16.99 19.58 16.57
N ARG A 596 15.73 19.83 16.19
CA ARG A 596 15.14 21.17 16.13
C ARG A 596 15.18 21.88 17.49
N LEU A 597 14.67 21.26 18.55
CA LEU A 597 14.63 21.84 19.90
C LEU A 597 16.03 22.15 20.45
N ARG A 598 17.03 21.31 20.13
CA ARG A 598 18.44 21.57 20.48
C ARG A 598 19.00 22.78 19.73
N SER A 599 18.68 22.94 18.45
CA SER A 599 19.08 24.09 17.63
C SER A 599 18.51 25.43 18.12
N PHE A 600 17.36 25.41 18.80
CA PHE A 600 16.74 26.60 19.40
C PHE A 600 17.16 26.85 20.87
N GLY A 601 18.11 26.10 21.42
CA GLY A 601 18.65 26.35 22.77
C GLY A 601 17.70 25.98 23.93
N VAL A 602 16.61 25.25 23.66
CA VAL A 602 15.67 24.82 24.70
C VAL A 602 16.25 23.60 25.43
N LYS A 603 16.89 23.81 26.59
CA LYS A 603 17.31 22.73 27.48
C LYS A 603 16.07 22.01 28.03
N ARG A 604 16.08 20.67 27.99
CA ARG A 604 15.08 19.82 28.68
C ARG A 604 14.92 20.32 30.13
N ARG A 605 13.69 20.62 30.56
CA ARG A 605 13.37 20.48 31.98
C ARG A 605 13.27 18.98 32.29
N PRO A 606 13.80 18.54 33.44
CA PRO A 606 13.99 17.13 33.77
C PRO A 606 12.69 16.33 33.77
#